data_AF-A0A4Y2KZ16-F1
#
_entry.id   AF-A0A4Y2KZ16-F1
#
_cell.length_a   1.000
_cell.length_b   1.000
_cell.length_c   1.000
_cell.angle_alpha   90.00
_cell.angle_beta   90.00
_cell.angle_gamma   90.00
#
_symmetry.space_group_name_H-M   'P 1'
#
loop_
_entity.id
_entity.type
_entity.pdbx_description
1 polymer ?
#
loop_
_entity_poly.entity_id
_entity_poly.type
_entity_poly.pdbx_seq_one_letter_code
_entity_poly.pdbx_strand_id
1 'polypeptide(L)' 'MLSIGGYHPYGLASILTGPIEHVWDMLDRRIAARQPPPTCLPELRRALLDEWCNIPQDQIDNLILSMPRR' A
#
# COMPACT_ATOMS: atom_id res chain seq x y z
N MET A 1 26.02 24.86 -18.52
CA MET A 1 24.98 24.38 -19.46
C MET A 1 25.17 22.87 -19.62
N LEU A 2 24.57 22.08 -18.73
CA LEU A 2 24.48 20.62 -18.86
C LEU A 2 23.03 20.26 -18.50
N SER A 3 22.18 20.15 -19.51
CA SER A 3 20.87 19.52 -19.39
C SER A 3 21.08 18.02 -19.22
N ILE A 4 21.15 17.58 -17.98
CA ILE A 4 21.02 16.16 -17.65
C ILE A 4 19.50 15.90 -17.64
N GLY A 5 18.99 15.37 -18.74
CA GLY A 5 17.59 15.00 -18.90
C GLY A 5 17.12 14.14 -17.74
N GLY A 6 15.97 14.52 -17.18
CA GLY A 6 15.47 14.01 -15.92
C GLY A 6 15.23 12.51 -15.91
N TYR A 7 16.03 11.81 -15.12
CA TYR A 7 15.58 10.57 -14.49
C TYR A 7 14.55 10.94 -13.42
N HIS A 8 13.28 11.06 -13.82
CA HIS A 8 12.16 11.00 -12.88
C HIS A 8 12.01 9.52 -12.46
N PRO A 9 12.27 9.14 -11.19
CA PRO A 9 12.18 7.74 -10.74
C PRO A 9 10.75 7.16 -10.77
N TYR A 10 9.75 7.95 -11.15
CA TYR A 10 8.33 7.61 -11.11
C TYR A 10 7.81 6.88 -12.35
N GLY A 11 8.58 6.80 -13.44
CA GLY A 11 8.13 6.25 -14.72
C GLY A 11 7.87 4.73 -14.74
N LEU A 12 8.53 3.97 -13.86
CA LEU A 12 8.32 2.51 -13.70
C LEU A 12 7.50 2.18 -12.45
N ALA A 13 7.42 3.10 -11.49
CA ALA A 13 6.64 2.92 -10.27
C ALA A 13 5.13 2.93 -10.56
N SER A 14 4.64 3.78 -11.48
CA SER A 14 3.20 3.91 -11.76
C SER A 14 2.47 2.64 -12.23
N ILE A 15 3.17 1.67 -12.82
CA ILE A 15 2.51 0.45 -13.31
C ILE A 15 2.17 -0.51 -12.16
N LEU A 16 2.95 -0.51 -11.07
CA LEU A 16 2.70 -1.34 -9.89
C LEU A 16 2.10 -0.54 -8.71
N THR A 17 2.18 0.80 -8.76
CA THR A 17 1.75 1.68 -7.67
C THR A 17 0.26 1.59 -7.38
N GLY A 18 -0.59 1.41 -8.40
CA GLY A 18 -2.06 1.46 -8.25
C GLY A 18 -2.61 0.57 -7.13
N PRO A 19 -2.46 -0.75 -7.20
CA PRO A 19 -3.00 -1.64 -6.17
C PRO A 19 -2.15 -1.67 -4.91
N ILE A 20 -0.83 -1.50 -5.00
CA ILE A 20 0.03 -1.56 -3.83
C ILE A 20 -0.22 -0.34 -2.93
N GLU A 21 -0.37 0.86 -3.50
CA GLU A 21 -0.75 2.06 -2.76
C GLU A 21 -2.17 1.94 -2.20
N HIS A 22 -3.09 1.33 -2.94
CA HIS A 22 -4.46 1.12 -2.44
C HIS A 22 -4.49 0.16 -1.24
N VAL A 23 -3.70 -0.91 -1.27
CA VAL A 23 -3.55 -1.82 -0.13
C VAL A 23 -2.92 -1.09 1.06
N TRP A 24 -1.91 -0.24 0.82
CA TRP A 24 -1.29 0.58 1.88
C TRP A 24 -2.26 1.60 2.47
N ASP A 25 -3.06 2.30 1.67
CA ASP A 25 -4.10 3.23 2.13
C ASP A 25 -5.16 2.51 2.99
N MET A 26 -5.58 1.31 2.57
CA MET A 26 -6.53 0.51 3.33
C MET A 26 -5.97 0.06 4.69
N LEU A 27 -4.70 -0.35 4.74
CA LEU A 27 -4.02 -0.70 6.00
C LEU A 27 -3.89 0.51 6.93
N ASP A 28 -3.46 1.66 6.40
CA ASP A 28 -3.25 2.87 7.18
C ASP A 28 -4.57 3.34 7.83
N ARG A 29 -5.67 3.32 7.08
CA ARG A 29 -7.00 3.62 7.61
C ARG A 29 -7.45 2.66 8.71
N ARG A 30 -7.19 1.35 8.57
CA ARG A 30 -7.57 0.35 9.59
C ARG A 30 -6.74 0.50 10.86
N ILE A 31 -5.46 0.81 10.73
CA ILE A 31 -4.58 1.09 11.86
C ILE A 31 -4.99 2.39 12.56
N ALA A 32 -5.34 3.43 11.81
CA ALA A 32 -5.84 4.69 12.36
C ALA A 32 -7.21 4.54 13.04
N ALA A 33 -8.06 3.62 12.55
CA ALA A 33 -9.37 3.32 13.13
C ALA A 33 -9.30 2.40 14.36
N ARG A 34 -8.15 1.76 14.65
CA ARG A 34 -8.01 0.91 15.85
C ARG A 34 -8.12 1.72 17.12
N GLN A 35 -8.87 1.19 18.08
CA GLN A 35 -8.94 1.70 19.45
C GLN A 35 -8.64 0.59 20.46
N PRO A 36 -7.65 0.78 21.36
CA PRO A 36 -6.78 1.95 21.45
C PRO A 36 -5.80 2.04 20.25
N PRO A 37 -5.44 3.26 19.81
CA PRO A 37 -4.45 3.43 18.75
C PRO A 37 -3.12 2.82 19.21
N PRO A 38 -2.39 2.13 18.32
CA PRO A 38 -1.11 1.55 18.67
C PRO A 38 -0.16 2.66 19.10
N THR A 39 0.30 2.62 20.35
CA THR A 39 1.19 3.63 20.93
C THR A 39 2.64 3.21 20.86
N CYS A 40 2.89 1.91 20.71
CA CYS A 40 4.22 1.33 20.66
C CYS A 40 4.50 0.67 19.30
N LEU A 41 5.75 0.76 18.83
CA LEU A 41 6.26 0.06 17.64
C LEU A 41 5.89 -1.44 17.57
N PRO A 42 6.04 -2.24 18.66
CA PRO A 42 5.60 -3.63 18.66
C PRO A 42 4.07 -3.80 18.55
N GLU A 43 3.27 -2.87 19.08
CA GLU A 43 1.80 -2.87 18.92
C GLU A 43 1.41 -2.53 17.49
N LEU A 44 2.08 -1.54 16.88
CA LEU A 44 1.89 -1.17 15.49
C LEU A 44 2.24 -2.34 14.56
N ARG A 45 3.37 -3.03 14.80
CA ARG A 45 3.74 -4.22 14.03
C ARG A 45 2.71 -5.34 14.16
N ARG A 46 2.21 -5.58 15.37
CA ARG A 46 1.15 -6.57 15.62
C ARG A 46 -0.12 -6.18 14.86
N ALA A 47 -0.54 -4.91 14.95
CA ALA A 47 -1.72 -4.40 14.28
C ALA A 47 -1.61 -4.49 12.77
N LEU A 48 -0.47 -4.12 12.19
CA LEU A 48 -0.19 -4.30 10.77
C LEU A 48 -0.36 -5.75 10.33
N LEU A 49 0.25 -6.70 11.06
CA LEU A 49 0.17 -8.12 10.72
C LEU A 49 -1.25 -8.68 10.84
N ASP A 50 -1.98 -8.25 11.87
CA ASP A 50 -3.35 -8.69 12.13
C ASP A 50 -4.32 -8.13 11.08
N GLU A 51 -4.20 -6.84 10.75
CA GLU A 51 -4.99 -6.23 9.66
C GLU A 51 -4.62 -6.83 8.30
N TRP A 52 -3.32 -7.06 8.03
CA TRP A 52 -2.86 -7.71 6.80
C TRP A 52 -3.42 -9.12 6.66
N CYS A 53 -3.43 -9.92 7.74
CA CYS A 53 -3.99 -11.26 7.73
C CYS A 53 -5.52 -11.25 7.56
N ASN A 54 -6.19 -10.16 7.96
CA ASN A 54 -7.63 -9.95 7.78
C ASN A 54 -8.01 -9.43 6.38
N ILE A 55 -7.06 -9.08 5.51
CA ILE A 55 -7.38 -8.69 4.14
C ILE A 55 -7.76 -9.96 3.35
N PRO A 56 -9.01 -10.06 2.84
CA PRO A 56 -9.40 -11.20 2.03
C PRO A 56 -8.55 -11.25 0.75
N GLN A 57 -8.11 -12.45 0.35
CA GLN A 57 -7.40 -12.64 -0.92
C GLN A 57 -8.22 -12.11 -2.10
N ASP A 58 -9.54 -12.26 -2.07
CA ASP A 58 -10.46 -11.72 -3.10
C ASP A 58 -10.33 -10.20 -3.28
N GLN A 59 -10.03 -9.44 -2.23
CA GLN A 59 -9.76 -8.00 -2.38
C GLN A 59 -8.43 -7.74 -3.07
N ILE A 60 -7.39 -8.51 -2.73
CA ILE A 60 -6.08 -8.43 -3.39
C ILE A 60 -6.20 -8.82 -4.87
N ASP A 61 -6.93 -9.91 -5.15
CA ASP A 61 -7.20 -10.40 -6.50
C ASP A 61 -8.01 -9.38 -7.29
N ASN A 62 -9.08 -8.80 -6.73
CA ASN A 62 -9.85 -7.74 -7.39
C ASN A 62 -8.99 -6.49 -7.67
N LEU A 63 -8.06 -6.15 -6.77
CA LEU A 63 -7.11 -5.06 -6.95
C LEU A 63 -6.12 -5.34 -8.10
N ILE A 64 -5.60 -6.57 -8.19
CA ILE A 64 -4.71 -7.02 -9.26
C ILE A 64 -5.48 -7.12 -10.60
N LEU A 65 -6.70 -7.65 -10.58
CA LEU A 65 -7.57 -7.80 -11.75
C LEU A 65 -8.10 -6.46 -12.27
N SER A 66 -8.23 -5.46 -11.39
CA SER A 66 -8.59 -4.09 -11.76
C SER A 66 -7.41 -3.32 -12.37
N MET A 67 -6.18 -3.86 -12.34
CA MET A 67 -5.10 -3.27 -13.09
C MET A 67 -5.31 -3.49 -14.59
N PRO A 68 -5.21 -2.44 -15.43
CA PRO A 68 -5.30 -2.63 -16.86
C PRO A 68 -4.11 -3.47 -17.35
N ARG A 69 -4.39 -4.66 -17.87
CA ARG A 69 -3.43 -5.50 -18.58
C ARG A 69 -3.03 -4.76 -19.86
N ARG A 70 -1.94 -3.99 -19.82
CA ARG A 70 -1.27 -3.44 -21.00
C ARG A 70 -0.14 -4.36 -21.45
#